data_AF-A0A4R4ND55-F1
#
_entry.id   AF-A0A4R4ND55-F1
#
_cell.length_a   1.000
_cell.length_b   1.000
_cell.length_c   1.000
_cell.angle_alpha   90.00
_cell.angle_beta   90.00
_cell.angle_gamma   90.00
#
_symmetry.space_group_name_H-M   'P 1'
#
loop_
_entity.id
_entity.type
_entity.pdbx_description
1 polymer ?
#
loop_
_entity_poly.entity_id
_entity_poly.type
_entity_poly.pdbx_seq_one_letter_code
_entity_poly.pdbx_strand_id
1 'polypeptide(L)'
;PPPTPATGRADTEPAPPATLPAPAGTGPARPRPANGPDVVSGPAPAVRAPADGRAGAEPAPRAADVSEAPVPPQAGGRATPSAAGAAPAVWRVGIDEMPYLLDHCFFRQRPGWPDVGDRWPIVPATTVVARLMAIAERAAGHGVRAVAVRDVRLLKWIEAVPAVELPVTARRTAADEIEIGLTGFAGATVGLAPEWPAPPAPWRFDPATERAPTMRAERLYTERWMFHGPAFQGVTELTAIGDRHLRGVITAPAAPGALLDNVGQLLGYWIMASRTERTTVFPVRMDRITFHGPPPAAGARFECLIRIGAITESTLTADMQLVHEGRVWAEFTGWTDRRFDTDPGIRAVDRYPGRHILSTPMAGGWTLVHERWPDLATRELLMRNVLGGAERAAYEALPPLRRRQWLLGRIAAKDALRRVLWAEGAGEIYPAEIAVTNDAAGRPVPVGVHGRDVTGLTVSLAHRAEAGVAIAGRGPCGIDIEEITQRPRATVESACGPEERALLDRLSEESEDQEADPDAWFTRFWAAKEAVAKARGTGLRGRPAAYRVLAAEPDRLLVAVGDVAHHVRVAEVHNPPALPPRRYAVAWTTGDHPTGE
;
A
#
# COMPACT_ATOMS: atom_id res chain seq x y z
N PRO A 1 13.05 -53.80 41.78
CA PRO A 1 14.17 -53.09 41.11
C PRO A 1 14.19 -51.59 41.47
N PRO A 2 14.94 -51.23 42.52
CA PRO A 2 15.41 -49.86 42.82
C PRO A 2 16.83 -49.64 42.23
N PRO A 3 17.52 -48.48 42.40
CA PRO A 3 17.08 -47.09 42.57
C PRO A 3 17.78 -46.10 41.59
N THR A 4 17.44 -44.82 41.76
CA THR A 4 17.98 -43.55 41.21
C THR A 4 19.51 -43.39 41.22
N PRO A 5 20.05 -42.46 40.43
CA PRO A 5 20.74 -41.33 41.07
C PRO A 5 20.36 -39.96 40.50
N ALA A 6 20.40 -38.97 41.40
CA ALA A 6 20.30 -37.54 41.14
C ALA A 6 21.68 -36.94 40.79
N THR A 7 21.70 -35.90 39.95
CA THR A 7 22.57 -34.70 39.95
C THR A 7 22.10 -33.87 38.74
N GLY A 8 21.63 -32.63 38.87
CA GLY A 8 22.26 -31.49 39.52
C GLY A 8 23.09 -30.73 38.49
N ARG A 9 22.50 -29.80 37.73
CA ARG A 9 23.22 -28.74 37.02
C ARG A 9 22.35 -27.51 36.83
N ALA A 10 22.95 -26.38 37.20
CA ALA A 10 22.38 -25.06 37.36
C ALA A 10 21.95 -24.43 36.04
N ASP A 11 20.85 -23.69 36.09
CA ASP A 11 20.47 -22.69 35.11
C ASP A 11 21.45 -21.51 35.19
N THR A 12 22.25 -21.33 34.14
CA THR A 12 22.98 -20.09 33.89
C THR A 12 22.24 -19.29 32.82
N GLU A 13 21.61 -18.23 33.28
CA GLU A 13 21.02 -17.14 32.50
C GLU A 13 22.10 -16.42 31.66
N PRO A 14 21.87 -16.12 30.38
CA PRO A 14 22.84 -15.39 29.57
C PRO A 14 22.78 -13.88 29.87
N ALA A 15 23.93 -13.33 30.26
CA ALA A 15 24.16 -11.91 30.52
C ALA A 15 23.92 -11.02 29.26
N PRO A 16 23.50 -9.76 29.43
CA PRO A 16 23.30 -8.82 28.32
C PRO A 16 24.63 -8.31 27.73
N PRO A 17 24.68 -7.96 26.43
CA PRO A 17 25.90 -7.47 25.80
C PRO A 17 26.24 -6.03 26.23
N ALA A 18 27.54 -5.83 26.45
CA ALA A 18 28.15 -4.58 26.91
C ALA A 18 28.06 -3.44 25.89
N THR A 19 27.74 -2.26 26.40
CA THR A 19 27.76 -0.95 25.74
C THR A 19 29.19 -0.48 25.50
N LEU A 20 29.52 -0.08 24.26
CA LEU A 20 30.74 0.66 23.94
C LEU A 20 30.46 2.18 23.85
N PRO A 21 31.43 3.04 24.22
CA PRO A 21 31.18 4.47 24.45
C PRO A 21 31.23 5.30 23.16
N ALA A 22 30.36 6.31 23.09
CA ALA A 22 30.38 7.36 22.08
C ALA A 22 31.36 8.49 22.44
N PRO A 23 32.02 9.15 21.47
CA PRO A 23 32.91 10.27 21.72
C PRO A 23 32.15 11.59 21.88
N ALA A 24 32.64 12.42 22.81
CA ALA A 24 32.17 13.78 23.09
C ALA A 24 32.78 14.82 22.13
N GLY A 25 32.03 15.89 21.82
CA GLY A 25 32.56 17.04 21.09
C GLY A 25 31.58 18.15 20.68
N THR A 26 31.24 19.02 21.64
CA THR A 26 31.08 20.50 21.54
C THR A 26 30.02 21.20 20.66
N GLY A 27 29.18 22.04 21.31
CA GLY A 27 28.90 23.42 20.86
C GLY A 27 27.42 23.82 20.63
N PRO A 28 26.87 24.89 21.27
CA PRO A 28 25.42 25.13 21.36
C PRO A 28 24.85 26.07 20.28
N ALA A 29 23.60 25.85 19.88
CA ALA A 29 22.80 26.82 19.10
C ALA A 29 21.39 27.00 19.70
N ARG A 30 21.00 28.28 19.83
CA ARG A 30 19.82 28.81 20.54
C ARG A 30 18.47 28.40 19.93
N PRO A 31 17.37 28.38 20.72
CA PRO A 31 16.03 28.02 20.25
C PRO A 31 15.31 29.20 19.58
N ARG A 32 14.53 28.91 18.53
CA ARG A 32 13.52 29.81 17.94
C ARG A 32 12.11 29.38 18.41
N PRO A 33 11.20 30.32 18.68
CA PRO A 33 9.94 30.03 19.35
C PRO A 33 8.90 29.39 18.44
N ALA A 34 8.09 28.52 19.04
CA ALA A 34 6.90 27.89 18.48
C ALA A 34 5.72 28.86 18.49
N ASN A 35 5.01 28.95 17.37
CA ASN A 35 3.65 29.49 17.30
C ASN A 35 2.68 28.31 17.08
N GLY A 36 1.66 28.19 17.93
CA GLY A 36 0.42 27.44 17.64
C GLY A 36 -0.78 28.41 17.65
N PRO A 37 -2.04 27.94 17.70
CA PRO A 37 -2.60 26.66 17.25
C PRO A 37 -3.77 26.83 16.22
N ASP A 38 -4.07 25.80 15.44
CA ASP A 38 -5.26 25.71 14.57
C ASP A 38 -6.48 25.14 15.31
N VAL A 39 -7.64 25.76 15.12
CA VAL A 39 -8.94 25.45 15.75
C VAL A 39 -10.00 25.08 14.70
N VAL A 40 -10.65 23.92 14.94
CA VAL A 40 -12.07 23.49 14.72
C VAL A 40 -12.87 24.03 13.51
N SER A 41 -13.50 23.10 12.77
CA SER A 41 -14.40 23.31 11.61
C SER A 41 -15.89 23.49 11.97
N GLY A 42 -16.58 24.45 11.32
CA GLY A 42 -18.06 24.62 11.22
C GLY A 42 -18.47 25.98 10.58
N PRO A 43 -19.63 26.15 9.87
CA PRO A 43 -19.72 27.04 8.67
C PRO A 43 -20.51 28.38 8.74
N ALA A 44 -20.07 29.38 7.91
CA ALA A 44 -20.74 30.54 7.24
C ALA A 44 -21.45 31.67 8.06
N PRO A 45 -21.72 32.93 7.56
CA PRO A 45 -21.64 33.49 6.18
C PRO A 45 -20.93 34.89 6.03
N ALA A 46 -20.96 35.44 4.81
CA ALA A 46 -20.17 36.57 4.28
C ALA A 46 -20.63 38.00 4.64
N VAL A 47 -19.68 38.93 4.90
CA VAL A 47 -19.76 40.37 4.61
C VAL A 47 -18.36 40.93 4.30
N ARG A 48 -18.30 41.86 3.33
CA ARG A 48 -17.16 42.48 2.64
C ARG A 48 -16.14 43.23 3.53
N ALA A 49 -14.87 43.15 3.14
CA ALA A 49 -13.78 44.04 3.55
C ALA A 49 -13.53 45.16 2.51
N PRO A 50 -12.85 46.28 2.87
CA PRO A 50 -12.05 47.05 1.94
C PRO A 50 -10.55 46.74 2.04
N ALA A 51 -9.87 47.03 0.93
CA ALA A 51 -8.54 46.64 0.53
C ALA A 51 -7.40 47.45 1.17
N ASP A 52 -6.20 46.85 1.19
CA ASP A 52 -4.90 47.36 0.71
C ASP A 52 -3.81 46.41 1.26
N GLY A 53 -2.80 45.90 0.54
CA GLY A 53 -2.39 45.98 -0.85
C GLY A 53 -0.99 45.35 -0.97
N ARG A 54 -0.85 44.38 -1.90
CA ARG A 54 0.34 43.99 -2.74
C ARG A 54 1.66 43.62 -2.02
N ALA A 55 2.47 42.64 -2.44
CA ALA A 55 2.72 41.90 -3.69
C ALA A 55 3.44 40.57 -3.33
N GLY A 56 3.57 39.51 -4.12
CA GLY A 56 3.23 39.18 -5.50
C GLY A 56 3.93 37.86 -5.89
N ALA A 57 3.37 37.16 -6.88
CA ALA A 57 3.94 36.14 -7.78
C ALA A 57 3.05 34.88 -7.90
N GLU A 58 2.22 34.89 -8.96
CA GLU A 58 1.20 33.90 -9.30
C GLU A 58 1.73 32.65 -10.04
N PRO A 59 1.02 31.52 -9.95
CA PRO A 59 1.14 30.34 -10.81
C PRO A 59 0.23 30.41 -12.05
N ALA A 60 0.67 29.77 -13.14
CA ALA A 60 -0.02 29.71 -14.44
C ALA A 60 -1.21 28.71 -14.46
N PRO A 61 -2.19 28.91 -15.37
CA PRO A 61 -3.58 28.47 -15.18
C PRO A 61 -3.96 27.12 -15.81
N ARG A 62 -5.06 26.57 -15.29
CA ARG A 62 -5.82 25.43 -15.83
C ARG A 62 -6.54 25.81 -17.13
N ALA A 63 -6.58 24.84 -18.05
CA ALA A 63 -7.28 24.90 -19.32
C ALA A 63 -8.80 25.03 -19.14
N ALA A 64 -9.39 25.94 -19.90
CA ALA A 64 -10.82 26.02 -20.17
C ALA A 64 -11.05 25.89 -21.68
N ASP A 65 -12.23 25.37 -22.02
CA ASP A 65 -12.74 25.01 -23.34
C ASP A 65 -12.36 25.93 -24.50
N VAL A 66 -12.05 25.32 -25.64
CA VAL A 66 -12.01 26.02 -26.93
C VAL A 66 -12.85 25.26 -27.96
N SER A 67 -13.84 25.99 -28.45
CA SER A 67 -14.78 25.73 -29.53
C SER A 67 -14.11 25.31 -30.85
N GLU A 68 -14.82 24.43 -31.57
CA GLU A 68 -14.62 24.08 -32.99
C GLU A 68 -14.57 25.31 -33.92
N ALA A 69 -13.64 25.28 -34.88
CA ALA A 69 -13.56 26.16 -36.06
C ALA A 69 -12.73 25.48 -37.18
N PRO A 70 -12.94 25.82 -38.47
CA PRO A 70 -12.99 24.85 -39.58
C PRO A 70 -11.66 24.51 -40.28
N VAL A 71 -11.67 23.31 -40.88
CA VAL A 71 -10.64 22.71 -41.73
C VAL A 71 -10.44 23.49 -43.04
N PRO A 72 -9.20 23.82 -43.46
CA PRO A 72 -8.91 24.32 -44.80
C PRO A 72 -8.64 23.16 -45.80
N PRO A 73 -8.87 23.38 -47.10
CA PRO A 73 -8.96 22.30 -48.09
C PRO A 73 -7.59 21.73 -48.49
N GLN A 74 -7.59 20.43 -48.80
CA GLN A 74 -6.48 19.68 -49.36
C GLN A 74 -6.07 20.22 -50.74
N ALA A 75 -4.77 20.45 -50.92
CA ALA A 75 -4.13 20.52 -52.23
C ALA A 75 -3.29 19.26 -52.42
N GLY A 76 -3.62 18.48 -53.45
CA GLY A 76 -2.96 17.21 -53.76
C GLY A 76 -1.59 17.36 -54.42
N GLY A 77 -0.82 16.28 -54.35
CA GLY A 77 0.10 15.89 -55.42
C GLY A 77 1.59 16.01 -55.16
N ARG A 78 2.16 15.07 -54.39
CA ARG A 78 3.34 14.31 -54.86
C ARG A 78 3.49 13.03 -54.05
N ALA A 79 3.24 11.89 -54.71
CA ALA A 79 3.59 10.59 -54.17
C ALA A 79 5.13 10.48 -54.11
N THR A 80 5.68 10.46 -52.90
CA THR A 80 7.05 10.05 -52.62
C THR A 80 7.08 8.56 -52.31
N PRO A 81 8.20 7.87 -52.63
CA PRO A 81 8.23 6.42 -52.70
C PRO A 81 8.14 5.75 -51.32
N SER A 82 7.31 4.72 -51.22
CA SER A 82 7.20 3.68 -50.19
C SER A 82 8.26 3.72 -49.05
N ALA A 83 7.89 4.28 -47.90
CA ALA A 83 8.70 4.20 -46.68
C ALA A 83 8.45 2.88 -45.94
N ALA A 84 9.52 2.18 -45.59
CA ALA A 84 9.48 1.14 -44.57
C ALA A 84 8.80 1.67 -43.29
N GLY A 85 7.97 0.83 -42.67
CA GLY A 85 6.77 1.24 -41.95
C GLY A 85 6.98 2.18 -40.76
N ALA A 86 6.30 3.31 -40.77
CA ALA A 86 6.28 4.25 -39.64
C ALA A 86 5.90 3.55 -38.32
N ALA A 87 6.57 3.97 -37.23
CA ALA A 87 6.16 3.61 -35.87
C ALA A 87 4.69 4.00 -35.64
N PRO A 88 3.91 3.21 -34.88
CA PRO A 88 2.57 3.63 -34.51
C PRO A 88 2.63 4.92 -33.70
N ALA A 89 1.70 5.85 -33.92
CA ALA A 89 1.60 7.08 -33.12
C ALA A 89 1.10 6.82 -31.69
N VAL A 90 0.35 5.72 -31.50
CA VAL A 90 -0.30 5.36 -30.24
C VAL A 90 -0.17 3.86 -29.99
N TRP A 91 -0.01 3.49 -28.72
CA TRP A 91 -0.19 2.14 -28.23
C TRP A 91 -1.43 2.06 -27.36
N ARG A 92 -2.43 1.31 -27.83
CA ARG A 92 -3.65 1.01 -27.07
C ARG A 92 -3.38 -0.13 -26.10
N VAL A 93 -3.80 0.06 -24.86
CA VAL A 93 -3.68 -0.92 -23.78
C VAL A 93 -5.06 -1.08 -23.15
N GLY A 94 -5.56 -2.30 -23.10
CA GLY A 94 -6.83 -2.63 -22.47
C GLY A 94 -7.01 -4.14 -22.41
N ILE A 95 -7.80 -4.61 -21.45
CA ILE A 95 -8.03 -6.05 -21.25
C ILE A 95 -8.75 -6.72 -22.44
N ASP A 96 -9.47 -5.97 -23.27
CA ASP A 96 -10.10 -6.50 -24.48
C ASP A 96 -9.08 -6.86 -25.56
N GLU A 97 -8.06 -6.01 -25.75
CA GLU A 97 -6.96 -6.24 -26.70
C GLU A 97 -5.87 -7.14 -26.11
N MET A 98 -5.75 -7.17 -24.78
CA MET A 98 -4.70 -7.87 -24.03
C MET A 98 -5.30 -8.69 -22.87
N PRO A 99 -6.09 -9.73 -23.16
CA PRO A 99 -6.80 -10.50 -22.13
C PRO A 99 -5.86 -11.22 -21.15
N TYR A 100 -4.63 -11.50 -21.56
CA TYR A 100 -3.60 -12.07 -20.69
C TYR A 100 -3.26 -11.18 -19.49
N LEU A 101 -3.54 -9.88 -19.53
CA LEU A 101 -3.31 -8.97 -18.39
C LEU A 101 -4.20 -9.28 -17.18
N LEU A 102 -5.27 -10.06 -17.36
CA LEU A 102 -6.05 -10.61 -16.24
C LEU A 102 -5.27 -11.61 -15.40
N ASP A 103 -4.13 -12.09 -15.88
CA ASP A 103 -3.19 -12.92 -15.14
C ASP A 103 -1.98 -12.11 -14.60
N HIS A 104 -1.97 -10.79 -14.76
CA HIS A 104 -1.01 -9.88 -14.14
C HIS A 104 -1.76 -8.78 -13.38
N CYS A 105 -2.48 -9.22 -12.34
CA CYS A 105 -3.28 -8.40 -11.44
C CYS A 105 -2.64 -8.38 -10.06
N PHE A 106 -2.36 -7.20 -9.51
CA PHE A 106 -1.70 -7.09 -8.21
C PHE A 106 -2.58 -7.53 -7.04
N PHE A 107 -3.90 -7.36 -7.17
CA PHE A 107 -4.84 -7.64 -6.09
C PHE A 107 -5.80 -8.77 -6.44
N ARG A 108 -6.05 -9.60 -5.44
CA ARG A 108 -7.03 -10.68 -5.54
C ARG A 108 -8.37 -10.17 -5.05
N GLN A 109 -9.42 -10.49 -5.80
CA GLN A 109 -10.80 -10.30 -5.39
C GLN A 109 -11.50 -11.66 -5.28
N ARG A 110 -12.72 -11.69 -4.73
CA ARG A 110 -13.51 -12.92 -4.66
C ARG A 110 -13.68 -13.54 -6.06
N PRO A 111 -13.76 -14.88 -6.18
CA PRO A 111 -14.09 -15.51 -7.46
C PRO A 111 -15.35 -14.89 -8.08
N GLY A 112 -15.31 -14.62 -9.39
CA GLY A 112 -16.40 -13.99 -10.13
C GLY A 112 -16.65 -12.51 -9.79
N TRP A 113 -15.68 -11.79 -9.24
CA TRP A 113 -15.79 -10.34 -9.01
C TRP A 113 -15.98 -9.58 -10.33
N PRO A 114 -17.05 -8.77 -10.49
CA PRO A 114 -17.37 -8.13 -11.76
C PRO A 114 -16.51 -6.88 -12.04
N ASP A 115 -16.07 -6.16 -11.00
CA ASP A 115 -15.29 -4.93 -11.17
C ASP A 115 -13.80 -5.25 -11.35
N VAL A 116 -13.42 -5.60 -12.58
CA VAL A 116 -12.05 -6.04 -12.91
C VAL A 116 -10.99 -5.01 -12.49
N GLY A 117 -11.31 -3.71 -12.47
CA GLY A 117 -10.42 -2.65 -12.00
C GLY A 117 -9.96 -2.83 -10.55
N ASP A 118 -10.74 -3.50 -9.69
CA ASP A 118 -10.36 -3.79 -8.30
C ASP A 118 -9.28 -4.87 -8.18
N ARG A 119 -9.03 -5.63 -9.24
CA ARG A 119 -7.90 -6.56 -9.33
C ARG A 119 -6.60 -5.85 -9.76
N TRP A 120 -6.74 -4.63 -10.27
CA TRP A 120 -5.68 -3.78 -10.80
C TRP A 120 -4.79 -4.50 -11.84
N PRO A 121 -5.33 -4.76 -13.04
CA PRO A 121 -4.54 -5.34 -14.14
C PRO A 121 -3.50 -4.33 -14.63
N ILE A 122 -2.23 -4.66 -14.50
CA ILE A 122 -1.09 -3.81 -14.86
C ILE A 122 -0.33 -4.46 -16.00
N VAL A 123 0.14 -3.66 -16.96
CA VAL A 123 1.08 -4.17 -17.98
C VAL A 123 2.43 -4.48 -17.34
N PRO A 124 2.94 -5.73 -17.44
CA PRO A 124 4.27 -6.06 -16.93
C PRO A 124 5.34 -5.17 -17.54
N ALA A 125 6.34 -4.78 -16.74
CA ALA A 125 7.49 -4.00 -17.19
C ALA A 125 8.17 -4.62 -18.42
N THR A 126 8.23 -5.94 -18.47
CA THR A 126 8.86 -6.72 -19.54
C THR A 126 7.98 -6.85 -20.77
N THR A 127 6.65 -6.78 -20.64
CA THR A 127 5.74 -6.59 -21.78
C THR A 127 5.96 -5.21 -22.41
N VAL A 128 6.21 -4.16 -21.60
CA VAL A 128 6.60 -2.85 -22.11
C VAL A 128 7.91 -2.96 -22.90
N VAL A 129 8.95 -3.59 -22.36
CA VAL A 129 10.23 -3.81 -23.08
C VAL A 129 10.00 -4.51 -24.44
N ALA A 130 9.25 -5.61 -24.46
CA ALA A 130 8.92 -6.32 -25.69
C ALA A 130 8.19 -5.42 -26.70
N ARG A 131 7.30 -4.54 -26.21
CA ARG A 131 6.60 -3.58 -27.07
C ARG A 131 7.54 -2.52 -27.64
N LEU A 132 8.46 -1.97 -26.85
CA LEU A 132 9.46 -1.00 -27.31
C LEU A 132 10.34 -1.60 -28.42
N MET A 133 10.78 -2.85 -28.25
CA MET A 133 11.53 -3.59 -29.27
C MET A 133 10.74 -3.72 -30.57
N ALA A 134 9.49 -4.18 -30.50
CA ALA A 134 8.66 -4.37 -31.68
C ALA A 134 8.37 -3.05 -32.43
N ILE A 135 8.20 -1.94 -31.69
CA ILE A 135 8.04 -0.61 -32.29
C ILE A 135 9.32 -0.19 -33.03
N ALA A 136 10.49 -0.40 -32.42
CA ALA A 136 11.77 -0.06 -33.03
C ALA A 136 12.06 -0.89 -34.29
N GLU A 137 11.82 -2.21 -34.25
CA GLU A 137 11.96 -3.08 -35.43
C GLU A 137 11.06 -2.63 -36.58
N ARG A 138 9.79 -2.34 -36.29
CA ARG A 138 8.85 -1.81 -37.30
C ARG A 138 9.35 -0.51 -37.91
N ALA A 139 9.81 0.42 -37.07
CA ALA A 139 10.32 1.73 -37.51
C ALA A 139 11.64 1.62 -38.31
N ALA A 140 12.41 0.56 -38.11
CA ALA A 140 13.67 0.34 -38.81
C ALA A 140 13.49 -0.33 -40.18
N GLY A 141 12.41 -1.09 -40.36
CA GLY A 141 12.13 -1.82 -41.59
C GLY A 141 12.72 -3.24 -41.60
N HIS A 142 12.78 -3.84 -42.79
CA HIS A 142 13.17 -5.24 -42.95
C HIS A 142 14.67 -5.48 -42.78
N GLY A 143 15.06 -6.68 -42.35
CA GLY A 143 16.45 -7.15 -42.32
C GLY A 143 17.24 -6.77 -41.07
N VAL A 144 16.63 -6.09 -40.11
CA VAL A 144 17.22 -5.78 -38.79
C VAL A 144 16.30 -6.29 -37.67
N ARG A 145 16.89 -6.57 -36.51
CA ARG A 145 16.21 -7.06 -35.31
C ARG A 145 16.70 -6.33 -34.08
N ALA A 146 15.85 -6.20 -33.06
CA ALA A 146 16.22 -5.62 -31.78
C ALA A 146 17.12 -6.58 -31.01
N VAL A 147 18.41 -6.25 -30.93
CA VAL A 147 19.45 -7.08 -30.26
C VAL A 147 19.79 -6.59 -28.85
N ALA A 148 19.46 -5.35 -28.54
CA ALA A 148 19.66 -4.80 -27.21
C ALA A 148 18.61 -3.74 -26.85
N VAL A 149 18.35 -3.58 -25.56
CA VAL A 149 17.55 -2.49 -25.02
C VAL A 149 18.37 -1.84 -23.90
N ARG A 150 18.55 -0.52 -23.95
CA ARG A 150 19.41 0.24 -23.03
C ARG A 150 18.60 1.33 -22.35
N ASP A 151 19.03 1.68 -21.14
CA ASP A 151 18.46 2.80 -20.37
C ASP A 151 16.93 2.70 -20.28
N VAL A 152 16.46 1.50 -19.91
CA VAL A 152 15.03 1.25 -19.69
C VAL A 152 14.62 2.05 -18.46
N ARG A 153 13.64 2.93 -18.63
CA ARG A 153 13.02 3.71 -17.56
C ARG A 153 11.55 3.37 -17.46
N LEU A 154 11.10 2.99 -16.27
CA LEU A 154 9.71 2.65 -15.96
C LEU A 154 9.21 3.63 -14.89
N LEU A 155 8.55 4.69 -15.35
CA LEU A 155 8.21 5.85 -14.54
C LEU A 155 6.87 5.68 -13.81
N LYS A 156 5.90 5.05 -14.47
CA LYS A 156 4.55 4.81 -13.96
C LYS A 156 4.03 3.46 -14.43
N TRP A 157 3.23 2.81 -13.60
CA TRP A 157 2.45 1.65 -14.02
C TRP A 157 1.45 2.05 -15.10
N ILE A 158 1.24 1.14 -16.05
CA ILE A 158 0.22 1.27 -17.09
C ILE A 158 -0.94 0.38 -16.66
N GLU A 159 -2.03 1.00 -16.22
CA GLU A 159 -3.28 0.30 -15.88
C GLU A 159 -4.01 -0.09 -17.17
N ALA A 160 -4.52 -1.32 -17.24
CA ALA A 160 -5.28 -1.79 -18.40
C ALA A 160 -6.81 -1.61 -18.24
N VAL A 161 -7.24 -1.08 -17.09
CA VAL A 161 -8.64 -0.76 -16.79
C VAL A 161 -8.70 0.59 -16.08
N PRO A 162 -9.36 1.62 -16.67
CA PRO A 162 -9.93 1.62 -18.02
C PRO A 162 -8.85 1.47 -19.11
N ALA A 163 -9.27 1.12 -20.33
CA ALA A 163 -8.35 1.09 -21.47
C ALA A 163 -7.75 2.48 -21.71
N VAL A 164 -6.47 2.52 -22.10
CA VAL A 164 -5.69 3.76 -22.27
C VAL A 164 -4.98 3.77 -23.62
N GLU A 165 -4.91 4.96 -24.21
CA GLU A 165 -4.10 5.24 -25.38
C GLU A 165 -2.81 5.95 -24.97
N LEU A 166 -1.66 5.31 -25.22
CA LEU A 166 -0.36 5.83 -24.87
C LEU A 166 0.30 6.44 -26.11
N PRO A 167 0.59 7.75 -26.13
CA PRO A 167 1.36 8.36 -27.21
C PRO A 167 2.75 7.73 -27.29
N VAL A 168 3.16 7.37 -28.50
CA VAL A 168 4.45 6.75 -28.80
C VAL A 168 5.33 7.77 -29.51
N THR A 169 6.55 7.94 -29.02
CA THR A 169 7.61 8.65 -29.74
C THR A 169 8.66 7.66 -30.19
N ALA A 170 9.15 7.83 -31.42
CA ALA A 170 10.24 7.05 -31.97
C ALA A 170 11.23 7.99 -32.64
N ARG A 171 12.47 8.02 -32.14
CA ARG A 171 13.52 8.91 -32.63
C ARG A 171 14.78 8.11 -32.92
N ARG A 172 15.19 8.09 -34.18
CA ARG A 172 16.46 7.48 -34.58
C ARG A 172 17.61 8.32 -34.01
N THR A 173 18.45 7.71 -33.19
CA THR A 173 19.61 8.36 -32.54
C THR A 173 20.92 8.02 -33.21
N ALA A 174 21.00 6.82 -33.83
CA ALA A 174 22.12 6.36 -34.64
C ALA A 174 21.62 5.48 -35.81
N ALA A 175 22.53 4.99 -36.65
CA ALA A 175 22.20 4.09 -37.75
C ALA A 175 21.53 2.79 -37.24
N ASP A 176 21.96 2.32 -36.07
CA ASP A 176 21.59 1.08 -35.42
C ASP A 176 20.84 1.32 -34.09
N GLU A 177 20.41 2.54 -33.79
CA GLU A 177 19.73 2.86 -32.53
C GLU A 177 18.47 3.72 -32.73
N ILE A 178 17.40 3.33 -32.02
CA ILE A 178 16.15 4.09 -31.97
C ILE A 178 15.74 4.25 -30.51
N GLU A 179 15.58 5.50 -30.06
CA GLU A 179 14.96 5.82 -28.79
C GLU A 179 13.43 5.77 -28.94
N ILE A 180 12.78 4.98 -28.08
CA ILE A 180 11.33 4.86 -28.01
C ILE A 180 10.84 5.37 -26.66
N GLY A 181 9.81 6.22 -26.69
CA GLY A 181 9.14 6.73 -25.49
C GLY A 181 7.64 6.43 -25.49
N LEU A 182 7.13 6.11 -24.31
CA LEU A 182 5.70 6.10 -23.98
C LEU A 182 5.46 7.27 -23.03
N THR A 183 4.87 8.35 -23.53
CA THR A 183 4.84 9.66 -22.87
C THR A 183 4.36 9.59 -21.42
N GLY A 184 5.26 9.84 -20.46
CA GLY A 184 4.98 9.85 -19.03
C GLY A 184 4.97 8.49 -18.33
N PHE A 185 5.17 7.39 -19.05
CA PHE A 185 5.11 6.02 -18.52
C PHE A 185 6.45 5.29 -18.59
N ALA A 186 7.08 5.25 -19.77
CA ALA A 186 8.31 4.48 -19.96
C ALA A 186 9.13 4.99 -21.16
N GLY A 187 10.39 4.55 -21.26
CA GLY A 187 11.20 4.75 -22.44
C GLY A 187 12.48 3.93 -22.40
N ALA A 188 13.08 3.71 -23.56
CA ALA A 188 14.37 3.03 -23.70
C ALA A 188 15.00 3.34 -25.07
N THR A 189 16.29 3.06 -25.20
CA THR A 189 16.99 3.03 -26.49
C THR A 189 17.14 1.59 -26.96
N VAL A 190 16.61 1.28 -28.14
CA VAL A 190 16.68 -0.05 -28.75
C VAL A 190 17.82 -0.08 -29.76
N GLY A 191 18.76 -1.00 -29.56
CA GLY A 191 19.83 -1.31 -30.50
C GLY A 191 19.39 -2.38 -31.50
N LEU A 192 19.72 -2.17 -32.76
CA LEU A 192 19.28 -2.95 -33.91
C LEU A 192 20.48 -3.52 -34.66
N ALA A 193 20.41 -4.76 -35.10
CA ALA A 193 21.46 -5.36 -35.93
C ALA A 193 20.87 -6.36 -36.93
N PRO A 194 21.57 -6.65 -38.04
CA PRO A 194 21.14 -7.70 -38.96
C PRO A 194 21.24 -9.09 -38.33
N GLU A 195 22.17 -9.30 -37.39
CA GLU A 195 22.46 -10.57 -36.73
C GLU A 195 22.55 -10.40 -35.21
N TRP A 196 22.32 -11.49 -34.48
CA TRP A 196 22.46 -11.50 -33.03
C TRP A 196 23.96 -11.52 -32.64
N PRO A 197 24.37 -10.74 -31.62
CA PRO A 197 25.74 -10.79 -31.13
C PRO A 197 26.07 -12.16 -30.53
N ALA A 198 27.36 -12.55 -30.60
CA ALA A 198 27.83 -13.80 -30.00
C ALA A 198 27.51 -13.85 -28.49
N PRO A 199 26.96 -14.97 -27.98
CA PRO A 199 26.67 -15.12 -26.55
C PRO A 199 27.95 -15.27 -25.74
N PRO A 200 28.02 -14.71 -24.52
CA PRO A 200 29.11 -15.03 -23.61
C PRO A 200 28.92 -16.40 -22.96
N ALA A 201 29.89 -16.80 -22.15
CA ALA A 201 29.81 -18.01 -21.35
C ALA A 201 28.76 -17.86 -20.23
N PRO A 202 27.95 -18.91 -19.97
CA PRO A 202 27.10 -18.98 -18.79
C PRO A 202 27.91 -18.82 -17.50
N TRP A 203 27.37 -18.08 -16.53
CA TRP A 203 27.99 -17.96 -15.22
C TRP A 203 27.99 -19.28 -14.46
N ARG A 204 28.98 -19.42 -13.58
CA ARG A 204 29.07 -20.49 -12.59
C ARG A 204 29.12 -19.88 -11.19
N PHE A 205 28.58 -20.61 -10.23
CA PHE A 205 28.57 -20.24 -8.82
C PHE A 205 29.29 -21.31 -8.02
N ASP A 206 29.90 -20.91 -6.90
CA ASP A 206 30.56 -21.85 -6.00
C ASP A 206 29.49 -22.64 -5.24
N PRO A 207 29.43 -23.99 -5.39
CA PRO A 207 28.46 -24.82 -4.67
C PRO A 207 28.54 -24.66 -3.14
N ALA A 208 29.70 -24.28 -2.58
CA ALA A 208 29.85 -24.04 -1.15
C ALA A 208 29.09 -22.80 -0.66
N THR A 209 28.71 -21.89 -1.56
CA THR A 209 27.91 -20.69 -1.28
C THR A 209 26.41 -20.88 -1.55
N GLU A 210 26.02 -22.08 -1.98
CA GLU A 210 24.65 -22.43 -2.33
C GLU A 210 24.00 -23.27 -1.22
N ARG A 211 22.69 -23.04 -1.04
CA ARG A 211 21.81 -23.90 -0.25
C ARG A 211 20.55 -24.22 -1.05
N ALA A 212 19.92 -25.34 -0.71
CA ALA A 212 18.66 -25.73 -1.30
C ALA A 212 17.56 -24.71 -0.92
N PRO A 213 16.76 -24.23 -1.89
CA PRO A 213 15.54 -23.48 -1.62
C PRO A 213 14.60 -24.27 -0.71
N THR A 214 14.03 -23.62 0.31
CA THR A 214 13.08 -24.27 1.24
C THR A 214 11.68 -24.41 0.65
N MET A 215 11.41 -23.70 -0.46
CA MET A 215 10.14 -23.67 -1.15
C MET A 215 10.28 -24.35 -2.52
N ARG A 216 9.26 -25.11 -2.93
CA ARG A 216 9.12 -25.57 -4.33
C ARG A 216 8.54 -24.47 -5.20
N ALA A 217 8.94 -24.42 -6.47
CA ALA A 217 8.49 -23.38 -7.40
C ALA A 217 6.96 -23.26 -7.49
N GLU A 218 6.21 -24.37 -7.51
CA GLU A 218 4.74 -24.31 -7.63
C GLU A 218 4.07 -23.64 -6.43
N ARG A 219 4.75 -23.60 -5.27
CA ARG A 219 4.27 -22.95 -4.04
C ARG A 219 4.34 -21.43 -4.13
N LEU A 220 5.17 -20.86 -5.03
CA LEU A 220 5.15 -19.42 -5.33
C LEU A 220 3.74 -18.96 -5.72
N TYR A 221 3.06 -19.78 -6.52
CA TYR A 221 1.74 -19.45 -7.05
C TYR A 221 0.60 -20.03 -6.22
N THR A 222 0.68 -21.31 -5.84
CA THR A 222 -0.40 -21.98 -5.10
C THR A 222 -0.58 -21.43 -3.68
N GLU A 223 0.49 -20.97 -3.04
CA GLU A 223 0.39 -20.27 -1.76
C GLU A 223 0.39 -18.73 -1.88
N ARG A 224 0.23 -18.22 -3.11
CA ARG A 224 0.00 -16.81 -3.43
C ARG A 224 1.14 -15.86 -3.03
N TRP A 225 2.38 -16.34 -2.98
CA TRP A 225 3.56 -15.48 -2.82
C TRP A 225 3.76 -14.57 -4.04
N MET A 226 3.32 -15.03 -5.20
CA MET A 226 3.22 -14.25 -6.43
C MET A 226 1.75 -13.94 -6.74
N PHE A 227 1.49 -12.73 -7.24
CA PHE A 227 0.16 -12.29 -7.67
C PHE A 227 -0.22 -12.85 -9.06
N HIS A 228 0.76 -13.33 -9.82
CA HIS A 228 0.65 -13.85 -11.19
C HIS A 228 -0.37 -15.00 -11.33
N GLY A 229 -1.27 -14.85 -12.30
CA GLY A 229 -2.18 -15.87 -12.80
C GLY A 229 -1.52 -16.77 -13.86
N PRO A 230 -2.21 -17.83 -14.31
CA PRO A 230 -1.63 -18.94 -15.09
C PRO A 230 -0.77 -18.53 -16.29
N ALA A 231 -1.14 -17.50 -17.05
CA ALA A 231 -0.37 -17.07 -18.22
C ALA A 231 1.04 -16.53 -17.89
N PHE A 232 1.31 -16.21 -16.62
CA PHE A 232 2.60 -15.70 -16.14
C PHE A 232 3.34 -16.67 -15.19
N GLN A 233 2.82 -17.87 -14.94
CA GLN A 233 3.42 -18.86 -14.03
C GLN A 233 4.50 -19.70 -14.72
N GLY A 234 5.63 -19.07 -15.03
CA GLY A 234 6.74 -19.69 -15.75
C GLY A 234 7.85 -20.25 -14.86
N VAL A 235 7.95 -19.87 -13.58
CA VAL A 235 8.95 -20.43 -12.67
C VAL A 235 8.57 -21.86 -12.34
N THR A 236 9.33 -22.82 -12.88
CA THR A 236 9.04 -24.26 -12.73
C THR A 236 9.96 -24.96 -11.74
N GLU A 237 11.17 -24.44 -11.51
CA GLU A 237 12.11 -25.02 -10.54
C GLU A 237 12.90 -23.94 -9.81
N LEU A 238 13.16 -24.16 -8.52
CA LEU A 238 14.06 -23.37 -7.69
C LEU A 238 15.27 -24.26 -7.37
N THR A 239 16.42 -23.96 -7.96
CA THR A 239 17.56 -24.89 -7.99
C THR A 239 18.52 -24.64 -6.84
N ALA A 240 18.93 -23.39 -6.64
CA ALA A 240 19.89 -23.02 -5.61
C ALA A 240 19.70 -21.56 -5.20
N ILE A 241 19.92 -21.26 -3.92
CA ILE A 241 19.92 -19.89 -3.40
C ILE A 241 21.20 -19.66 -2.60
N GLY A 242 21.79 -18.47 -2.71
CA GLY A 242 22.89 -18.03 -1.87
C GLY A 242 22.70 -16.58 -1.43
N ASP A 243 23.62 -16.08 -0.61
CA ASP A 243 23.52 -14.73 -0.03
C ASP A 243 23.54 -13.61 -1.07
N ARG A 244 24.06 -13.88 -2.28
CA ARG A 244 24.24 -12.91 -3.36
C ARG A 244 23.88 -13.45 -4.74
N HIS A 245 23.16 -14.57 -4.81
CA HIS A 245 22.75 -15.15 -6.08
C HIS A 245 21.54 -16.09 -5.93
N LEU A 246 20.89 -16.37 -7.06
CA LEU A 246 19.81 -17.35 -7.17
C LEU A 246 19.92 -18.07 -8.51
N ARG A 247 19.60 -19.37 -8.53
CA ARG A 247 19.39 -20.15 -9.74
C ARG A 247 18.03 -20.83 -9.72
N GLY A 248 17.36 -20.82 -10.86
CA GLY A 248 16.07 -21.50 -11.06
C GLY A 248 15.83 -21.82 -12.53
N VAL A 249 14.74 -22.53 -12.81
CA VAL A 249 14.33 -22.86 -14.18
C VAL A 249 13.02 -22.15 -14.49
N ILE A 250 12.98 -21.51 -15.65
CA ILE A 250 11.79 -20.91 -16.23
C ILE A 250 11.36 -21.73 -17.44
N THR A 251 10.11 -22.15 -17.48
CA THR A 251 9.46 -22.67 -18.69
C THR A 251 8.70 -21.51 -19.34
N ALA A 252 9.11 -21.09 -20.52
CA ALA A 252 8.66 -19.86 -21.16
C ALA A 252 7.13 -19.85 -21.36
N PRO A 253 6.38 -18.95 -20.69
CA PRO A 253 4.96 -18.81 -20.93
C PRO A 253 4.68 -18.17 -22.29
N ALA A 254 3.47 -18.36 -22.82
CA ALA A 254 3.08 -17.80 -24.11
C ALA A 254 2.74 -16.30 -24.06
N ALA A 255 2.42 -15.75 -22.90
CA ALA A 255 2.03 -14.34 -22.78
C ALA A 255 3.20 -13.40 -23.13
N PRO A 256 2.95 -12.29 -23.87
CA PRO A 256 3.99 -11.35 -24.25
C PRO A 256 4.74 -10.77 -23.04
N GLY A 257 6.07 -10.87 -23.06
CA GLY A 257 6.95 -10.40 -21.97
C GLY A 257 7.04 -11.32 -20.76
N ALA A 258 6.20 -12.35 -20.67
CA ALA A 258 6.12 -13.21 -19.47
C ALA A 258 7.41 -13.98 -19.17
N LEU A 259 8.19 -14.41 -20.18
CA LEU A 259 9.48 -15.05 -19.95
C LEU A 259 10.42 -14.16 -19.11
N LEU A 260 10.54 -12.88 -19.48
CA LEU A 260 11.41 -11.95 -18.75
C LEU A 260 10.76 -11.51 -17.44
N ASP A 261 9.43 -11.47 -17.36
CA ASP A 261 8.74 -11.24 -16.09
C ASP A 261 9.10 -12.31 -15.05
N ASN A 262 9.20 -13.58 -15.47
CA ASN A 262 9.60 -14.68 -14.60
C ASN A 262 11.05 -14.56 -14.10
N VAL A 263 11.93 -13.82 -14.78
CA VAL A 263 13.26 -13.43 -14.24
C VAL A 263 13.08 -12.51 -13.03
N GLY A 264 12.20 -11.51 -13.14
CA GLY A 264 11.80 -10.65 -12.03
C GLY A 264 11.13 -11.41 -10.89
N GLN A 265 10.30 -12.42 -11.20
CA GLN A 265 9.70 -13.28 -10.18
C GLN A 265 10.75 -14.08 -9.38
N LEU A 266 11.79 -14.60 -10.04
CA LEU A 266 12.90 -15.25 -9.34
C LEU A 266 13.66 -14.26 -8.45
N LEU A 267 13.93 -13.04 -8.92
CA LEU A 267 14.51 -11.99 -8.08
C LEU A 267 13.62 -11.67 -6.86
N GLY A 268 12.30 -11.57 -7.09
CA GLY A 268 11.28 -11.42 -6.06
C GLY A 268 11.30 -12.57 -5.03
N TYR A 269 11.48 -13.81 -5.47
CA TYR A 269 11.67 -14.94 -4.57
C TYR A 269 12.94 -14.80 -3.73
N TRP A 270 14.08 -14.42 -4.33
CA TRP A 270 15.34 -14.26 -3.60
C TRP A 270 15.19 -13.27 -2.43
N ILE A 271 14.56 -12.11 -2.66
CA ILE A 271 14.38 -11.10 -1.61
C ILE A 271 13.42 -11.59 -0.52
N MET A 272 12.32 -12.27 -0.88
CA MET A 272 11.39 -12.85 0.09
C MET A 272 12.01 -13.96 0.94
N ALA A 273 12.92 -14.75 0.37
CA ALA A 273 13.60 -15.84 1.07
C ALA A 273 14.78 -15.35 1.94
N SER A 274 15.30 -14.15 1.68
CA SER A 274 16.53 -13.64 2.31
C SER A 274 16.32 -12.47 3.27
N ARG A 275 15.12 -11.87 3.29
CA ARG A 275 14.77 -10.70 4.12
C ARG A 275 13.38 -10.86 4.73
N THR A 276 13.15 -10.20 5.86
CA THR A 276 11.87 -10.20 6.56
C THR A 276 11.02 -8.97 6.23
N GLU A 277 11.66 -7.87 5.86
CA GLU A 277 11.03 -6.57 5.62
C GLU A 277 11.34 -6.04 4.22
N ARG A 278 10.43 -5.19 3.73
CA ARG A 278 10.52 -4.54 2.41
C ARG A 278 10.83 -5.54 1.29
N THR A 279 10.05 -6.61 1.25
CA THR A 279 10.25 -7.77 0.37
C THR A 279 9.39 -7.71 -0.89
N THR A 280 8.42 -6.79 -0.95
CA THR A 280 7.72 -6.46 -2.21
C THR A 280 8.62 -5.55 -3.05
N VAL A 281 8.88 -5.96 -4.29
CA VAL A 281 9.76 -5.26 -5.23
C VAL A 281 9.11 -5.16 -6.61
N PHE A 282 9.33 -4.04 -7.30
CA PHE A 282 8.87 -3.86 -8.68
C PHE A 282 9.94 -3.18 -9.55
N PRO A 283 10.11 -3.59 -10.83
CA PRO A 283 11.12 -3.01 -11.72
C PRO A 283 10.87 -1.54 -12.00
N VAL A 284 11.93 -0.73 -11.89
CA VAL A 284 11.90 0.72 -12.21
C VAL A 284 12.92 1.11 -13.28
N ARG A 285 14.01 0.34 -13.42
CA ARG A 285 15.09 0.63 -14.37
C ARG A 285 15.85 -0.63 -14.76
N MET A 286 16.37 -0.65 -15.99
CA MET A 286 17.38 -1.63 -16.43
C MET A 286 18.41 -0.90 -17.28
N ASP A 287 19.71 -1.05 -16.97
CA ASP A 287 20.75 -0.37 -17.73
C ASP A 287 20.89 -0.96 -19.13
N ARG A 288 20.87 -2.29 -19.24
CA ARG A 288 20.90 -2.98 -20.53
C ARG A 288 20.32 -4.38 -20.47
N ILE A 289 19.64 -4.75 -21.55
CA ILE A 289 19.30 -6.12 -21.91
C ILE A 289 19.97 -6.41 -23.26
N THR A 290 20.65 -7.53 -23.39
CA THR A 290 21.21 -8.01 -24.67
C THR A 290 20.63 -9.37 -24.98
N PHE A 291 20.25 -9.59 -26.23
CA PHE A 291 19.70 -10.85 -26.73
C PHE A 291 20.69 -11.46 -27.74
N HIS A 292 20.85 -12.78 -27.70
CA HIS A 292 21.84 -13.53 -28.48
C HIS A 292 21.22 -14.56 -29.43
N GLY A 293 19.90 -14.51 -29.59
CA GLY A 293 19.16 -15.44 -30.42
C GLY A 293 17.72 -15.00 -30.63
N PRO A 294 16.97 -15.69 -31.52
CA PRO A 294 15.58 -15.36 -31.78
C PRO A 294 14.71 -15.52 -30.52
N PRO A 295 13.55 -14.85 -30.47
CA PRO A 295 12.57 -15.09 -29.41
C PRO A 295 12.23 -16.58 -29.32
N PRO A 296 12.25 -17.17 -28.11
CA PRO A 296 12.04 -18.60 -27.95
C PRO A 296 10.57 -18.98 -28.10
N ALA A 297 10.33 -20.24 -28.43
CA ALA A 297 8.99 -20.81 -28.42
C ALA A 297 8.45 -20.93 -26.99
N ALA A 298 7.13 -20.79 -26.83
CA ALA A 298 6.47 -21.13 -25.57
C ALA A 298 6.76 -22.58 -25.18
N GLY A 299 6.94 -22.83 -23.88
CA GLY A 299 7.34 -24.14 -23.35
C GLY A 299 8.85 -24.41 -23.36
N ALA A 300 9.66 -23.58 -24.03
CA ALA A 300 11.12 -23.70 -23.96
C ALA A 300 11.61 -23.48 -22.52
N ARG A 301 12.58 -24.30 -22.10
CA ARG A 301 13.15 -24.26 -20.75
C ARG A 301 14.43 -23.45 -20.70
N PHE A 302 14.56 -22.64 -19.66
CA PHE A 302 15.70 -21.75 -19.42
C PHE A 302 16.22 -21.92 -18.01
N GLU A 303 17.53 -22.07 -17.85
CA GLU A 303 18.17 -21.81 -16.56
C GLU A 303 18.31 -20.28 -16.41
N CYS A 304 17.79 -19.75 -15.32
CA CYS A 304 17.93 -18.34 -14.96
C CYS A 304 18.96 -18.22 -13.84
N LEU A 305 20.00 -17.44 -14.12
CA LEU A 305 21.12 -17.18 -13.22
C LEU A 305 21.03 -15.72 -12.78
N ILE A 306 20.96 -15.46 -11.47
CA ILE A 306 20.83 -14.11 -10.92
C ILE A 306 22.02 -13.83 -10.01
N ARG A 307 22.66 -12.68 -10.20
CA ARG A 307 23.67 -12.10 -9.29
C ARG A 307 23.12 -10.86 -8.65
N ILE A 308 23.15 -10.79 -7.33
CA ILE A 308 22.67 -9.63 -6.58
C ILE A 308 23.80 -8.60 -6.49
N GLY A 309 23.52 -7.39 -6.97
CA GLY A 309 24.47 -6.27 -7.05
C GLY A 309 24.45 -5.37 -5.81
N ALA A 310 23.29 -4.90 -5.39
CA ALA A 310 23.14 -4.09 -4.17
C ALA A 310 21.73 -4.21 -3.59
N ILE A 311 21.63 -4.02 -2.27
CA ILE A 311 20.37 -3.87 -1.57
C ILE A 311 20.49 -2.65 -0.66
N THR A 312 19.57 -1.71 -0.84
CA THR A 312 19.42 -0.51 -0.01
C THR A 312 18.03 -0.50 0.59
N GLU A 313 17.70 0.47 1.44
CA GLU A 313 16.32 0.64 1.93
C GLU A 313 15.31 0.74 0.77
N SER A 314 15.63 1.47 -0.30
CA SER A 314 14.68 1.77 -1.36
C SER A 314 14.83 0.93 -2.62
N THR A 315 15.96 0.26 -2.83
CA THR A 315 16.25 -0.44 -4.10
C THR A 315 16.93 -1.79 -3.93
N LEU A 316 16.70 -2.67 -4.92
CA LEU A 316 17.40 -3.92 -5.14
C LEU A 316 17.96 -3.90 -6.56
N THR A 317 19.27 -4.13 -6.72
CA THR A 317 19.90 -4.23 -8.04
C THR A 317 20.46 -5.62 -8.28
N ALA A 318 20.35 -6.10 -9.51
CA ALA A 318 20.83 -7.41 -9.92
C ALA A 318 21.21 -7.45 -11.40
N ASP A 319 22.04 -8.42 -11.75
CA ASP A 319 22.35 -8.82 -13.11
C ASP A 319 21.87 -10.26 -13.33
N MET A 320 21.44 -10.59 -14.54
CA MET A 320 20.87 -11.90 -14.84
C MET A 320 21.34 -12.47 -16.18
N GLN A 321 21.42 -13.79 -16.27
CA GLN A 321 21.53 -14.52 -17.54
C GLN A 321 20.38 -15.52 -17.67
N LEU A 322 19.81 -15.60 -18.87
CA LEU A 322 18.93 -16.68 -19.28
C LEU A 322 19.71 -17.62 -20.20
N VAL A 323 19.83 -18.88 -19.81
CA VAL A 323 20.60 -19.91 -20.52
C VAL A 323 19.62 -20.92 -21.11
N HIS A 324 19.73 -21.14 -22.42
CA HIS A 324 18.95 -22.13 -23.17
C HIS A 324 19.91 -23.10 -23.84
N GLU A 325 19.72 -24.41 -23.62
CA GLU A 325 20.56 -25.46 -24.21
C GLU A 325 22.07 -25.21 -24.01
N GLY A 326 22.45 -24.72 -22.83
CA GLY A 326 23.85 -24.44 -22.46
C GLY A 326 24.43 -23.15 -23.04
N ARG A 327 23.64 -22.34 -23.77
CA ARG A 327 24.06 -21.05 -24.33
C ARG A 327 23.27 -19.91 -23.73
N VAL A 328 23.93 -18.80 -23.42
CA VAL A 328 23.24 -17.59 -22.96
C VAL A 328 22.36 -17.06 -24.09
N TRP A 329 21.06 -16.95 -23.85
CA TRP A 329 20.08 -16.38 -24.77
C TRP A 329 19.87 -14.88 -24.51
N ALA A 330 19.83 -14.47 -23.24
CA ALA A 330 19.72 -13.06 -22.87
C ALA A 330 20.52 -12.73 -21.62
N GLU A 331 21.01 -11.50 -21.55
CA GLU A 331 21.72 -10.94 -20.41
C GLU A 331 21.08 -9.61 -19.97
N PHE A 332 21.01 -9.41 -18.66
CA PHE A 332 20.48 -8.23 -18.01
C PHE A 332 21.59 -7.64 -17.14
N THR A 333 21.85 -6.35 -17.29
CA THR A 333 22.78 -5.61 -16.43
C THR A 333 22.07 -4.42 -15.80
N GLY A 334 22.31 -4.20 -14.52
CA GLY A 334 21.75 -3.06 -13.79
C GLY A 334 20.23 -3.10 -13.68
N TRP A 335 19.63 -4.29 -13.61
CA TRP A 335 18.20 -4.41 -13.31
C TRP A 335 17.96 -3.87 -11.91
N THR A 336 17.11 -2.88 -11.78
CA THR A 336 16.82 -2.18 -10.52
C THR A 336 15.33 -2.26 -10.22
N ASP A 337 15.01 -2.85 -9.08
CA ASP A 337 13.68 -2.80 -8.49
C ASP A 337 13.61 -1.77 -7.37
N ARG A 338 12.46 -1.11 -7.24
CA ARG A 338 12.10 -0.36 -6.04
C ARG A 338 11.53 -1.32 -4.99
N ARG A 339 11.95 -1.14 -3.73
CA ARG A 339 11.44 -1.88 -2.56
C ARG A 339 10.31 -1.11 -1.88
N PHE A 340 9.27 -1.82 -1.48
CA PHE A 340 8.07 -1.27 -0.83
C PHE A 340 7.92 -1.81 0.59
N ASP A 341 7.45 -0.98 1.51
CA ASP A 341 7.24 -1.38 2.90
C ASP A 341 6.32 -2.58 2.99
N THR A 342 6.80 -3.61 3.69
CA THR A 342 6.08 -4.85 3.91
C THR A 342 6.56 -5.46 5.20
N ASP A 343 5.60 -5.84 6.04
CA ASP A 343 5.78 -6.63 7.26
C ASP A 343 5.01 -7.96 7.14
N PRO A 344 5.21 -8.93 8.05
CA PRO A 344 4.50 -10.22 8.00
C PRO A 344 2.96 -10.11 7.99
N GLY A 345 2.40 -9.09 8.63
CA GLY A 345 0.95 -8.82 8.64
C GLY A 345 0.44 -8.29 7.30
N ILE A 346 1.14 -7.32 6.68
CA ILE A 346 0.83 -6.87 5.31
C ILE A 346 0.93 -8.05 4.34
N ARG A 347 1.99 -8.87 4.46
CA ARG A 347 2.20 -10.04 3.60
C ARG A 347 1.07 -11.06 3.74
N ALA A 348 0.55 -11.29 4.95
CA ALA A 348 -0.59 -12.18 5.16
C ALA A 348 -1.84 -11.66 4.43
N VAL A 349 -2.10 -10.35 4.51
CA VAL A 349 -3.22 -9.69 3.80
C VAL A 349 -3.04 -9.73 2.29
N ASP A 350 -1.85 -9.47 1.76
CA ASP A 350 -1.59 -9.56 0.31
C ASP A 350 -1.86 -10.98 -0.23
N ARG A 351 -1.49 -12.01 0.53
CA ARG A 351 -1.67 -13.42 0.14
C ARG A 351 -3.13 -13.87 0.24
N TYR A 352 -3.77 -13.59 1.37
CA TYR A 352 -5.16 -14.01 1.63
C TYR A 352 -5.99 -12.85 2.18
N PRO A 353 -6.32 -11.85 1.34
CA PRO A 353 -7.05 -10.66 1.79
C PRO A 353 -8.44 -11.00 2.31
N GLY A 354 -9.03 -12.11 1.85
CA GLY A 354 -10.31 -12.63 2.31
C GLY A 354 -10.31 -13.22 3.73
N ARG A 355 -9.14 -13.44 4.36
CA ARG A 355 -8.99 -14.12 5.66
C ARG A 355 -8.17 -13.34 6.69
N HIS A 356 -7.44 -12.33 6.25
CA HIS A 356 -6.56 -11.54 7.11
C HIS A 356 -6.96 -10.07 7.13
N ILE A 357 -6.53 -9.40 8.19
CA ILE A 357 -6.80 -8.00 8.50
C ILE A 357 -5.48 -7.26 8.68
N LEU A 358 -5.48 -5.96 8.42
CA LEU A 358 -4.31 -5.10 8.68
C LEU A 358 -4.31 -4.57 10.11
N SER A 359 -5.47 -4.54 10.75
CA SER A 359 -5.69 -4.05 12.10
C SER A 359 -5.42 -5.15 13.14
N THR A 360 -4.92 -4.73 14.30
CA THR A 360 -4.82 -5.56 15.50
C THR A 360 -6.18 -5.62 16.20
N PRO A 361 -6.73 -6.81 16.47
CA PRO A 361 -7.91 -6.97 17.31
C PRO A 361 -7.60 -6.62 18.76
N MET A 362 -8.53 -5.92 19.41
CA MET A 362 -8.38 -5.48 20.78
C MET A 362 -9.44 -6.13 21.67
N ALA A 363 -9.15 -6.21 22.97
CA ALA A 363 -10.14 -6.61 23.96
C ALA A 363 -11.35 -5.67 23.93
N GLY A 364 -12.57 -6.22 23.99
CA GLY A 364 -13.80 -5.45 23.78
C GLY A 364 -14.29 -5.40 22.34
N GLY A 365 -13.67 -6.14 21.41
CA GLY A 365 -14.22 -6.41 20.07
C GLY A 365 -13.96 -5.32 19.03
N TRP A 366 -13.19 -4.29 19.35
CA TRP A 366 -12.76 -3.27 18.42
C TRP A 366 -11.40 -3.59 17.78
N THR A 367 -11.02 -2.84 16.76
CA THR A 367 -9.78 -3.01 15.99
C THR A 367 -8.96 -1.73 15.97
N LEU A 368 -7.65 -1.86 16.03
CA LEU A 368 -6.67 -0.78 15.96
C LEU A 368 -5.72 -0.98 14.78
N VAL A 369 -5.57 0.02 13.93
CA VAL A 369 -4.53 0.06 12.90
C VAL A 369 -3.62 1.25 13.14
N HIS A 370 -2.32 1.00 13.12
CA HIS A 370 -1.31 2.04 12.99
C HIS A 370 -0.83 2.06 11.54
N GLU A 371 -0.49 3.24 11.03
CA GLU A 371 0.18 3.35 9.74
C GLU A 371 1.58 2.73 9.81
N ARG A 372 1.79 1.58 9.16
CA ARG A 372 3.08 0.89 9.08
C ARG A 372 3.82 1.15 7.77
N TRP A 373 3.35 2.13 6.99
CA TRP A 373 3.81 2.44 5.64
C TRP A 373 4.15 3.93 5.52
N PRO A 374 5.42 4.33 5.74
CA PRO A 374 5.80 5.74 5.74
C PRO A 374 5.77 6.37 4.34
N ASP A 375 6.00 5.58 3.27
CA ASP A 375 6.06 6.11 1.91
C ASP A 375 4.72 6.07 1.16
N LEU A 376 4.50 7.08 0.31
CA LEU A 376 3.25 7.23 -0.45
C LEU A 376 2.99 6.07 -1.41
N ALA A 377 4.03 5.41 -1.91
CA ALA A 377 3.83 4.34 -2.88
C ALA A 377 3.34 3.05 -2.21
N THR A 378 3.84 2.73 -1.00
CA THR A 378 3.26 1.63 -0.21
C THR A 378 1.82 1.95 0.21
N ARG A 379 1.53 3.22 0.57
CA ARG A 379 0.15 3.64 0.88
C ARG A 379 -0.81 3.41 -0.30
N GLU A 380 -0.36 3.69 -1.53
CA GLU A 380 -1.14 3.43 -2.75
C GLU A 380 -1.47 1.94 -2.92
N LEU A 381 -0.48 1.06 -2.70
CA LEU A 381 -0.70 -0.40 -2.77
C LEU A 381 -1.75 -0.86 -1.75
N LEU A 382 -1.63 -0.41 -0.50
CA LEU A 382 -2.59 -0.77 0.55
C LEU A 382 -3.98 -0.19 0.30
N MET A 383 -4.05 1.06 -0.15
CA MET A 383 -5.30 1.72 -0.53
C MET A 383 -6.04 0.89 -1.58
N ARG A 384 -5.35 0.45 -2.63
CA ARG A 384 -5.98 -0.36 -3.69
C ARG A 384 -6.32 -1.79 -3.27
N ASN A 385 -5.56 -2.38 -2.35
CA ASN A 385 -5.88 -3.70 -1.79
C ASN A 385 -7.14 -3.66 -0.89
N VAL A 386 -7.39 -2.53 -0.21
CA VAL A 386 -8.47 -2.41 0.79
C VAL A 386 -9.75 -1.78 0.23
N LEU A 387 -9.65 -0.81 -0.67
CA LEU A 387 -10.78 -0.03 -1.18
C LEU A 387 -11.30 -0.59 -2.51
N GLY A 388 -12.62 -0.71 -2.65
CA GLY A 388 -13.26 -0.96 -3.95
C GLY A 388 -13.30 0.30 -4.81
N GLY A 389 -13.63 0.18 -6.10
CA GLY A 389 -13.57 1.27 -7.08
C GLY A 389 -14.26 2.57 -6.66
N ALA A 390 -15.49 2.48 -6.14
CA ALA A 390 -16.23 3.65 -5.67
C ALA A 390 -15.55 4.36 -4.48
N GLU A 391 -14.97 3.60 -3.55
CA GLU A 391 -14.24 4.16 -2.41
C GLU A 391 -12.90 4.77 -2.83
N ARG A 392 -12.22 4.21 -3.84
CA ARG A 392 -11.01 4.80 -4.41
C ARG A 392 -11.29 6.16 -5.04
N ALA A 393 -12.38 6.28 -5.80
CA ALA A 393 -12.80 7.58 -6.35
C ALA A 393 -13.08 8.61 -5.24
N ALA A 394 -13.75 8.19 -4.16
CA ALA A 394 -13.98 9.05 -3.01
C ALA A 394 -12.67 9.46 -2.31
N TYR A 395 -11.72 8.52 -2.16
CA TYR A 395 -10.40 8.77 -1.59
C TYR A 395 -9.59 9.78 -2.40
N GLU A 396 -9.59 9.65 -3.73
CA GLU A 396 -8.89 10.55 -4.64
C GLU A 396 -9.47 11.97 -4.62
N ALA A 397 -10.78 12.11 -4.41
CA ALA A 397 -11.44 13.42 -4.29
C ALA A 397 -11.09 14.16 -2.99
N LEU A 398 -10.55 13.48 -1.98
CA LEU A 398 -10.20 14.12 -0.70
C LEU A 398 -8.95 15.02 -0.83
N PRO A 399 -8.91 16.13 -0.05
CA PRO A 399 -7.68 16.89 0.14
C PRO A 399 -6.53 15.99 0.60
N PRO A 400 -5.29 16.15 0.07
CA PRO A 400 -4.17 15.27 0.38
C PRO A 400 -3.92 15.04 1.88
N LEU A 401 -4.08 16.09 2.69
CA LEU A 401 -3.89 16.03 4.15
C LEU A 401 -4.91 15.13 4.87
N ARG A 402 -6.09 14.92 4.29
CA ARG A 402 -7.17 14.09 4.88
C ARG A 402 -7.09 12.62 4.48
N ARG A 403 -6.42 12.32 3.37
CA ARG A 403 -6.36 10.97 2.78
C ARG A 403 -5.82 9.93 3.76
N ARG A 404 -4.70 10.25 4.42
CA ARG A 404 -4.02 9.36 5.38
C ARG A 404 -4.99 8.83 6.44
N GLN A 405 -5.61 9.73 7.20
CA GLN A 405 -6.48 9.37 8.31
C GLN A 405 -7.78 8.74 7.84
N TRP A 406 -8.34 9.22 6.73
CA TRP A 406 -9.54 8.62 6.14
C TRP A 406 -9.30 7.15 5.77
N LEU A 407 -8.14 6.83 5.18
CA LEU A 407 -7.77 5.46 4.83
C LEU A 407 -7.64 4.58 6.09
N LEU A 408 -6.97 5.07 7.15
CA LEU A 408 -6.85 4.33 8.41
C LEU A 408 -8.23 4.00 9.01
N GLY A 409 -9.16 4.97 8.99
CA GLY A 409 -10.53 4.73 9.43
C GLY A 409 -11.27 3.68 8.60
N ARG A 410 -11.06 3.66 7.28
CA ARG A 410 -11.65 2.65 6.38
C ARG A 410 -11.05 1.26 6.58
N ILE A 411 -9.74 1.16 6.78
CA ILE A 411 -9.06 -0.10 7.11
C ILE A 411 -9.64 -0.67 8.41
N ALA A 412 -9.66 0.11 9.48
CA ALA A 412 -10.19 -0.33 10.78
C ALA A 412 -11.67 -0.76 10.66
N ALA A 413 -12.51 0.05 10.02
CA ALA A 413 -13.93 -0.24 9.87
C ALA A 413 -14.19 -1.55 9.11
N LYS A 414 -13.53 -1.74 7.97
CA LYS A 414 -13.67 -2.97 7.17
C LYS A 414 -13.15 -4.19 7.94
N ASP A 415 -12.05 -4.06 8.65
CA ASP A 415 -11.51 -5.14 9.47
C ASP A 415 -12.47 -5.52 10.62
N ALA A 416 -13.04 -4.54 11.33
CA ALA A 416 -14.05 -4.78 12.36
C ALA A 416 -15.31 -5.47 11.80
N LEU A 417 -15.85 -4.98 10.69
CA LEU A 417 -17.03 -5.55 10.03
C LEU A 417 -16.80 -7.00 9.58
N ARG A 418 -15.65 -7.25 8.93
CA ARG A 418 -15.29 -8.60 8.47
C ARG A 418 -15.12 -9.57 9.63
N ARG A 419 -14.54 -9.13 10.75
CA ARG A 419 -14.42 -9.96 11.96
C ARG A 419 -15.77 -10.38 12.52
N VAL A 420 -16.76 -9.49 12.55
CA VAL A 420 -18.12 -9.83 12.99
C VAL A 420 -18.71 -10.90 12.07
N LEU A 421 -18.65 -10.69 10.75
CA LEU A 421 -19.19 -11.64 9.78
C LEU A 421 -18.46 -13.00 9.81
N TRP A 422 -17.14 -13.02 10.04
CA TRP A 422 -16.38 -14.27 10.21
C TRP A 422 -16.78 -15.02 11.46
N ALA A 423 -16.99 -14.32 12.59
CA ALA A 423 -17.51 -14.93 13.81
C ALA A 423 -18.92 -15.52 13.62
N GLU A 424 -19.71 -14.92 12.71
CA GLU A 424 -21.03 -15.40 12.31
C GLU A 424 -20.98 -16.47 11.19
N GLY A 425 -19.79 -16.90 10.75
CA GLY A 425 -19.63 -18.03 9.82
C GLY A 425 -19.63 -17.69 8.32
N ALA A 426 -19.45 -16.41 7.94
CA ALA A 426 -19.55 -15.96 6.55
C ALA A 426 -18.42 -16.41 5.59
N GLY A 427 -17.40 -17.13 6.07
CA GLY A 427 -16.27 -17.59 5.26
C GLY A 427 -15.33 -16.46 4.83
N GLU A 428 -14.66 -16.59 3.68
CA GLU A 428 -13.79 -15.51 3.17
C GLU A 428 -14.57 -14.25 2.81
N ILE A 429 -14.04 -13.09 3.20
CA ILE A 429 -14.59 -11.78 2.83
C ILE A 429 -13.46 -10.85 2.40
N TYR A 430 -13.45 -10.53 1.12
CA TYR A 430 -12.50 -9.60 0.54
C TYR A 430 -12.86 -8.16 0.92
N PRO A 431 -11.88 -7.26 1.12
CA PRO A 431 -12.15 -5.88 1.53
C PRO A 431 -13.12 -5.13 0.60
N ALA A 432 -13.07 -5.36 -0.71
CA ALA A 432 -13.94 -4.68 -1.68
C ALA A 432 -15.42 -5.10 -1.58
N GLU A 433 -15.73 -6.23 -0.94
CA GLU A 433 -17.11 -6.70 -0.76
C GLU A 433 -17.92 -5.85 0.24
N ILE A 434 -17.25 -5.02 1.03
CA ILE A 434 -17.87 -4.13 2.00
C ILE A 434 -17.36 -2.71 1.75
N ALA A 435 -18.25 -1.84 1.28
CA ALA A 435 -17.98 -0.42 1.22
C ALA A 435 -18.41 0.24 2.55
N VAL A 436 -17.73 1.31 2.95
CA VAL A 436 -18.15 2.15 4.08
C VAL A 436 -18.49 3.55 3.57
N THR A 437 -19.78 3.86 3.52
CA THR A 437 -20.31 5.17 3.13
C THR A 437 -20.66 5.99 4.38
N ASN A 438 -21.21 7.18 4.19
CA ASN A 438 -21.71 8.01 5.28
C ASN A 438 -23.17 8.39 5.01
N ASP A 439 -24.02 8.39 6.04
CA ASP A 439 -25.38 8.91 5.95
C ASP A 439 -25.40 10.45 5.92
N ALA A 440 -26.60 11.04 5.85
CA ALA A 440 -26.78 12.50 5.82
C ALA A 440 -26.27 13.22 7.09
N ALA A 441 -26.18 12.51 8.22
CA ALA A 441 -25.62 13.01 9.47
C ALA A 441 -24.11 12.78 9.59
N GLY A 442 -23.48 12.18 8.56
CA GLY A 442 -22.06 11.84 8.55
C GLY A 442 -21.72 10.54 9.27
N ARG A 443 -22.69 9.74 9.72
CA ARG A 443 -22.45 8.45 10.39
C ARG A 443 -21.97 7.43 9.36
N PRO A 444 -20.91 6.65 9.65
CA PRO A 444 -20.49 5.59 8.75
C PRO A 444 -21.54 4.47 8.65
N VAL A 445 -21.81 4.01 7.43
CA VAL A 445 -22.78 2.94 7.14
C VAL A 445 -22.11 1.87 6.30
N PRO A 446 -22.14 0.59 6.71
CA PRO A 446 -21.64 -0.49 5.89
C PRO A 446 -22.61 -0.77 4.73
N VAL A 447 -22.07 -0.93 3.53
CA VAL A 447 -22.83 -1.28 2.33
C VAL A 447 -22.21 -2.54 1.72
N GLY A 448 -23.06 -3.53 1.53
CA GLY A 448 -22.71 -4.78 0.87
C GLY A 448 -22.56 -4.58 -0.63
N VAL A 449 -21.40 -4.94 -1.18
CA VAL A 449 -21.10 -4.79 -2.60
C VAL A 449 -21.26 -6.14 -3.30
N HIS A 450 -21.88 -6.12 -4.49
CA HIS A 450 -22.15 -7.30 -5.32
C HIS A 450 -22.75 -8.49 -4.56
N GLY A 451 -23.78 -8.21 -3.74
CA GLY A 451 -24.58 -9.23 -3.05
C GLY A 451 -24.06 -9.67 -1.67
N ARG A 452 -23.02 -9.02 -1.13
CA ARG A 452 -22.59 -9.29 0.25
C ARG A 452 -23.65 -8.82 1.24
N ASP A 453 -24.19 -9.72 2.05
CA ASP A 453 -25.12 -9.32 3.11
C ASP A 453 -24.37 -8.67 4.28
N VAL A 454 -24.75 -7.43 4.60
CA VAL A 454 -24.30 -6.67 5.76
C VAL A 454 -25.48 -6.12 6.56
N THR A 455 -26.69 -6.64 6.30
CA THR A 455 -27.95 -6.11 6.84
C THR A 455 -27.93 -6.19 8.35
N GLY A 456 -28.21 -5.07 9.02
CA GLY A 456 -28.23 -4.99 10.48
C GLY A 456 -26.85 -4.87 11.14
N LEU A 457 -25.76 -4.79 10.36
CA LEU A 457 -24.47 -4.38 10.90
C LEU A 457 -24.42 -2.88 11.09
N THR A 458 -23.81 -2.47 12.18
CA THR A 458 -23.40 -1.10 12.45
C THR A 458 -21.89 -1.04 12.58
N VAL A 459 -21.33 0.14 12.33
CA VAL A 459 -19.92 0.41 12.56
C VAL A 459 -19.75 1.81 13.11
N SER A 460 -18.79 1.97 14.00
CA SER A 460 -18.26 3.27 14.41
C SER A 460 -16.76 3.26 14.18
N LEU A 461 -16.21 4.40 13.77
CA LEU A 461 -14.79 4.55 13.50
C LEU A 461 -14.28 5.91 13.97
N ALA A 462 -12.99 5.96 14.26
CA ALA A 462 -12.28 7.17 14.62
C ALA A 462 -10.81 7.07 14.18
N HIS A 463 -10.12 8.20 14.10
CA HIS A 463 -8.71 8.21 13.74
C HIS A 463 -8.02 9.45 14.33
N ARG A 464 -6.77 9.29 14.72
CA ARG A 464 -5.93 10.36 15.26
C ARG A 464 -4.48 10.12 14.87
N ALA A 465 -3.84 11.14 14.29
CA ALA A 465 -2.47 11.08 13.82
C ALA A 465 -2.16 9.82 12.98
N GLU A 466 -1.36 8.89 13.49
CA GLU A 466 -0.95 7.62 12.87
C GLU A 466 -1.94 6.46 13.08
N ALA A 467 -2.99 6.63 13.90
CA ALA A 467 -3.87 5.57 14.37
C ALA A 467 -5.31 5.68 13.83
N GLY A 468 -5.91 4.54 13.52
CA GLY A 468 -7.33 4.38 13.22
C GLY A 468 -7.95 3.28 14.07
N VAL A 469 -9.17 3.50 14.57
CA VAL A 469 -9.92 2.53 15.38
C VAL A 469 -11.33 2.34 14.82
N ALA A 470 -11.88 1.15 15.01
CA ALA A 470 -13.28 0.88 14.70
C ALA A 470 -13.86 -0.22 15.58
N ILE A 471 -15.17 -0.14 15.81
CA ILE A 471 -15.98 -1.19 16.43
C ILE A 471 -17.18 -1.46 15.53
N ALA A 472 -17.57 -2.72 15.39
CA ALA A 472 -18.72 -3.13 14.59
C ALA A 472 -19.53 -4.18 15.35
N GLY A 473 -20.82 -4.28 15.06
CA GLY A 473 -21.69 -5.27 15.69
C GLY A 473 -23.13 -5.20 15.19
N ARG A 474 -24.02 -5.85 15.94
CA ARG A 474 -25.47 -5.84 15.72
C ARG A 474 -26.09 -4.90 16.75
N GLY A 475 -26.49 -3.70 16.31
CA GLY A 475 -27.04 -2.65 17.17
C GLY A 475 -26.11 -1.45 17.39
N PRO A 476 -26.56 -0.40 18.08
CA PRO A 476 -25.79 0.83 18.22
C PRO A 476 -24.42 0.61 18.88
N CYS A 477 -23.37 1.15 18.27
CA CYS A 477 -22.01 1.10 18.81
C CYS A 477 -21.29 2.41 18.53
N GLY A 478 -20.40 2.81 19.43
CA GLY A 478 -19.60 4.02 19.31
C GLY A 478 -18.17 3.80 19.79
N ILE A 479 -17.21 4.35 19.05
CA ILE A 479 -15.79 4.36 19.43
C ILE A 479 -15.15 5.69 19.08
N ASP A 480 -14.21 6.13 19.91
CA ASP A 480 -13.38 7.29 19.65
C ASP A 480 -11.92 7.08 20.07
N ILE A 481 -11.02 7.85 19.45
CA ILE A 481 -9.59 7.87 19.79
C ILE A 481 -9.09 9.31 19.81
N GLU A 482 -8.43 9.69 20.90
CA GLU A 482 -7.82 11.00 21.04
C GLU A 482 -6.40 10.91 21.56
N GLU A 483 -5.57 11.85 21.10
CA GLU A 483 -4.20 11.97 21.57
C GLU A 483 -4.17 12.62 22.95
N ILE A 484 -3.44 11.98 23.87
CA ILE A 484 -3.22 12.49 25.22
C ILE A 484 -2.16 13.58 25.12
N THR A 485 -2.62 14.82 25.22
CA THR A 485 -1.80 16.03 25.16
C THR A 485 -2.40 17.08 26.08
N GLN A 486 -1.56 17.98 26.58
CA GLN A 486 -2.03 19.12 27.36
C GLN A 486 -3.10 19.93 26.64
N ARG A 487 -4.24 20.14 27.32
CA ARG A 487 -5.36 20.92 26.81
C ARG A 487 -5.46 22.26 27.54
N PRO A 488 -5.75 23.36 26.82
CA PRO A 488 -6.02 24.64 27.47
C PRO A 488 -7.20 24.50 28.42
N ARG A 489 -7.10 25.09 29.62
CA ARG A 489 -8.14 25.06 30.66
C ARG A 489 -9.53 25.45 30.14
N ALA A 490 -9.62 26.43 29.26
CA ALA A 490 -10.88 26.84 28.62
C ALA A 490 -11.56 25.71 27.82
N THR A 491 -10.78 24.78 27.26
CA THR A 491 -11.30 23.57 26.59
C THR A 491 -11.94 22.63 27.59
N VAL A 492 -11.30 22.43 28.75
CA VAL A 492 -11.84 21.62 29.85
C VAL A 492 -13.12 22.22 30.40
N GLU A 493 -13.13 23.54 30.63
CA GLU A 493 -14.29 24.25 31.19
C GLU A 493 -15.50 24.29 30.25
N SER A 494 -15.28 24.28 28.94
CA SER A 494 -16.36 24.19 27.95
C SER A 494 -16.84 22.75 27.72
N ALA A 495 -15.96 21.77 27.88
CA ALA A 495 -16.28 20.36 27.69
C ALA A 495 -16.95 19.70 28.91
N CYS A 496 -16.58 20.12 30.11
CA CYS A 496 -16.97 19.50 31.38
C CYS A 496 -17.75 20.47 32.25
N GLY A 497 -18.91 20.05 32.75
CA GLY A 497 -19.68 20.77 33.76
C GLY A 497 -19.00 20.81 35.13
N PRO A 498 -19.54 21.55 36.11
CA PRO A 498 -18.93 21.67 37.45
C PRO A 498 -18.66 20.34 38.15
N GLU A 499 -19.61 19.40 38.10
CA GLU A 499 -19.48 18.07 38.71
C GLU A 499 -18.39 17.23 38.03
N GLU A 500 -18.30 17.30 36.71
CA GLU A 500 -17.28 16.58 35.94
C GLU A 500 -15.88 17.12 36.21
N ARG A 501 -15.75 18.44 36.40
CA ARG A 501 -14.47 19.06 36.78
C ARG A 501 -14.04 18.65 38.19
N ALA A 502 -14.97 18.65 39.14
CA ALA A 502 -14.68 18.16 40.49
C ALA A 502 -14.31 16.66 40.49
N LEU A 503 -14.90 15.85 39.59
CA LEU A 503 -14.50 14.47 39.40
C LEU A 503 -13.09 14.35 38.79
N LEU A 504 -12.78 15.15 37.76
CA LEU A 504 -11.44 15.20 37.15
C LEU A 504 -10.37 15.60 38.16
N ASP A 505 -10.63 16.61 38.99
CA ASP A 505 -9.70 17.09 40.01
C ASP A 505 -9.39 15.97 41.03
N ARG A 506 -10.43 15.30 41.57
CA ARG A 506 -10.25 14.16 42.48
C ARG A 506 -9.45 13.02 41.86
N LEU A 507 -9.78 12.61 40.64
CA LEU A 507 -9.08 11.52 39.96
C LEU A 507 -7.60 11.85 39.67
N SER A 508 -7.32 13.13 39.42
CA SER A 508 -5.95 13.61 39.21
C SER A 508 -5.14 13.65 40.52
N GLU A 509 -5.80 13.89 41.66
CA GLU A 509 -5.19 13.89 43.00
C GLU A 509 -4.95 12.46 43.54
N GLU A 510 -5.86 11.52 43.25
CA GLU A 510 -5.81 10.13 43.72
C GLU A 510 -4.80 9.24 42.95
N SER A 511 -4.26 9.74 41.83
CA SER A 511 -3.32 8.98 40.99
C SER A 511 -1.89 9.04 41.56
N GLU A 512 -1.58 8.16 42.52
CA GLU A 512 -0.20 8.00 43.07
C GLU A 512 0.79 7.42 42.04
N ASP A 513 0.28 6.76 40.99
CA ASP A 513 1.05 6.23 39.87
C ASP A 513 1.19 7.27 38.74
N GLN A 514 2.42 7.48 38.24
CA GLN A 514 2.76 8.39 37.12
C GLN A 514 2.00 8.12 35.80
N GLU A 515 1.17 7.06 35.73
CA GLU A 515 0.41 6.66 34.54
C GLU A 515 -0.86 7.48 34.29
N ALA A 516 -1.40 8.21 35.28
CA ALA A 516 -2.65 8.95 35.15
C ALA A 516 -2.50 10.47 35.42
N ASP A 517 -1.70 11.14 34.57
CA ASP A 517 -1.63 12.60 34.47
C ASP A 517 -3.04 13.21 34.16
N PRO A 518 -3.44 14.35 34.75
CA PRO A 518 -4.68 15.09 34.44
C PRO A 518 -5.06 15.14 32.95
N ASP A 519 -4.08 15.26 32.06
CA ASP A 519 -4.30 15.28 30.62
C ASP A 519 -4.88 13.96 30.09
N ALA A 520 -4.46 12.82 30.66
CA ALA A 520 -5.00 11.51 30.33
C ALA A 520 -6.47 11.43 30.76
N TRP A 521 -6.81 11.81 32.00
CA TRP A 521 -8.18 11.77 32.49
C TRP A 521 -9.15 12.64 31.68
N PHE A 522 -8.75 13.87 31.36
CA PHE A 522 -9.56 14.72 30.49
C PHE A 522 -9.75 14.09 29.10
N THR A 523 -8.69 13.54 28.52
CA THR A 523 -8.75 12.90 27.19
C THR A 523 -9.67 11.67 27.21
N ARG A 524 -9.66 10.88 28.30
CA ARG A 524 -10.59 9.75 28.50
C ARG A 524 -12.05 10.23 28.56
N PHE A 525 -12.33 11.32 29.28
CA PHE A 525 -13.67 11.92 29.36
C PHE A 525 -14.13 12.37 27.98
N TRP A 526 -13.27 13.08 27.24
CA TRP A 526 -13.58 13.54 25.90
C TRP A 526 -13.89 12.38 24.94
N ALA A 527 -13.00 11.39 24.86
CA ALA A 527 -13.19 10.22 24.01
C ALA A 527 -14.48 9.46 24.38
N ALA A 528 -14.80 9.33 25.66
CA ALA A 528 -16.03 8.67 26.11
C ALA A 528 -17.29 9.41 25.67
N LYS A 529 -17.31 10.74 25.76
CA LYS A 529 -18.41 11.58 25.27
C LYS A 529 -18.61 11.41 23.77
N GLU A 530 -17.52 11.46 22.99
CA GLU A 530 -17.55 11.24 21.54
C GLU A 530 -18.03 9.83 21.18
N ALA A 531 -17.57 8.80 21.89
CA ALA A 531 -18.03 7.42 21.69
C ALA A 531 -19.55 7.31 21.89
N VAL A 532 -20.11 7.86 22.97
CA VAL A 532 -21.56 7.85 23.20
C VAL A 532 -22.31 8.66 22.14
N ALA A 533 -21.78 9.82 21.76
CA ALA A 533 -22.35 10.65 20.70
C ALA A 533 -22.40 9.93 19.34
N LYS A 534 -21.39 9.11 19.04
CA LYS A 534 -21.33 8.25 17.85
C LYS A 534 -22.27 7.06 17.94
N ALA A 535 -22.41 6.42 19.11
CA ALA A 535 -23.36 5.33 19.31
C ALA A 535 -24.82 5.78 19.09
N ARG A 536 -25.17 6.96 19.61
CA ARG A 536 -26.46 7.62 19.33
C ARG A 536 -26.52 8.18 17.89
N GLY A 537 -25.35 8.41 17.30
CA GLY A 537 -25.06 9.09 16.04
C GLY A 537 -25.80 10.40 15.87
N THR A 538 -25.83 11.16 16.95
CA THR A 538 -26.22 12.56 17.01
C THR A 538 -25.03 13.50 16.81
N GLY A 539 -23.81 13.00 17.08
CA GLY A 539 -22.61 13.82 17.27
C GLY A 539 -22.70 14.71 18.53
N LEU A 540 -21.60 15.34 18.92
CA LEU A 540 -21.62 16.28 20.07
C LEU A 540 -22.38 17.58 19.78
N ARG A 541 -22.56 17.95 18.50
CA ARG A 541 -23.26 19.19 18.06
C ARG A 541 -22.77 20.47 18.75
N GLY A 542 -21.46 20.52 19.06
CA GLY A 542 -20.84 21.64 19.78
C GLY A 542 -21.28 21.77 21.24
N ARG A 543 -21.89 20.74 21.83
CA ARG A 543 -22.37 20.72 23.22
C ARG A 543 -21.78 19.52 24.00
N PRO A 544 -20.45 19.41 24.12
CA PRO A 544 -19.81 18.33 24.89
C PRO A 544 -20.31 18.21 26.34
N ALA A 545 -20.62 19.32 27.00
CA ALA A 545 -21.15 19.33 28.36
C ALA A 545 -22.55 18.69 28.52
N ALA A 546 -23.28 18.46 27.41
CA ALA A 546 -24.54 17.72 27.44
C ALA A 546 -24.36 16.21 27.63
N TYR A 547 -23.13 15.70 27.43
CA TYR A 547 -22.72 14.33 27.66
C TYR A 547 -21.93 14.31 28.97
N ARG A 548 -22.61 14.05 30.08
CA ARG A 548 -22.03 14.19 31.43
C ARG A 548 -21.38 12.89 31.89
N VAL A 549 -20.12 12.92 32.27
CA VAL A 549 -19.46 11.81 32.95
C VAL A 549 -19.91 11.78 34.41
N LEU A 550 -20.68 10.77 34.79
CA LEU A 550 -21.23 10.61 36.14
C LEU A 550 -20.26 9.88 37.08
N ALA A 551 -19.54 8.91 36.53
CA ALA A 551 -18.56 8.11 37.25
C ALA A 551 -17.42 7.73 36.30
N ALA A 552 -16.22 7.59 36.86
CA ALA A 552 -15.04 7.18 36.12
C ALA A 552 -14.12 6.34 37.00
N GLU A 553 -13.62 5.26 36.41
CA GLU A 553 -12.60 4.36 36.92
C GLU A 553 -11.54 4.19 35.82
N PRO A 554 -10.37 3.59 36.12
CA PRO A 554 -9.26 3.53 35.15
C PRO A 554 -9.62 2.95 33.78
N ASP A 555 -10.53 1.96 33.74
CA ASP A 555 -10.91 1.23 32.53
C ASP A 555 -12.37 1.43 32.10
N ARG A 556 -13.17 2.20 32.85
CA ARG A 556 -14.61 2.38 32.59
C ARG A 556 -15.16 3.73 33.05
N LEU A 557 -16.08 4.27 32.26
CA LEU A 557 -16.80 5.51 32.53
C LEU A 557 -18.31 5.27 32.40
N LEU A 558 -19.10 6.05 33.13
CA LEU A 558 -20.54 6.16 32.97
C LEU A 558 -20.88 7.54 32.42
N VAL A 559 -21.49 7.60 31.23
CA VAL A 559 -21.78 8.86 30.54
C VAL A 559 -23.28 9.00 30.33
N ALA A 560 -23.88 10.08 30.85
CA ALA A 560 -25.29 10.39 30.73
C ALA A 560 -25.59 11.48 29.71
N VAL A 561 -26.68 11.29 28.96
CA VAL A 561 -27.21 12.25 27.98
C VAL A 561 -28.72 12.37 28.18
N GLY A 562 -29.15 13.47 28.79
CA GLY A 562 -30.49 13.54 29.38
C GLY A 562 -30.60 12.54 30.53
N ASP A 563 -31.65 11.74 30.51
CA ASP A 563 -31.96 10.72 31.53
C ASP A 563 -31.37 9.34 31.20
N VAL A 564 -30.58 9.23 30.14
CA VAL A 564 -30.04 7.96 29.66
C VAL A 564 -28.55 7.87 29.97
N ALA A 565 -28.16 6.85 30.73
CA ALA A 565 -26.76 6.54 31.01
C ALA A 565 -26.21 5.44 30.09
N HIS A 566 -24.93 5.57 29.73
CA HIS A 566 -24.21 4.65 28.85
C HIS A 566 -22.91 4.20 29.52
N HIS A 567 -22.67 2.89 29.54
CA HIS A 567 -21.39 2.32 29.95
C HIS A 567 -20.36 2.44 28.82
N VAL A 568 -19.19 2.96 29.17
CA VAL A 568 -18.07 3.17 28.25
C VAL A 568 -16.83 2.51 28.83
N ARG A 569 -16.13 1.71 28.02
CA ARG A 569 -14.80 1.20 28.35
C ARG A 569 -13.75 2.11 27.76
N VAL A 570 -12.61 2.19 28.43
CA VAL A 570 -11.50 3.03 28.00
C VAL A 570 -10.19 2.26 28.13
N ALA A 571 -9.30 2.47 27.17
CA ALA A 571 -7.95 1.92 27.17
C ALA A 571 -6.96 2.95 26.65
N GLU A 572 -5.73 2.86 27.13
CA GLU A 572 -4.62 3.63 26.58
C GLU A 572 -3.85 2.80 25.56
N VAL A 573 -3.51 3.40 24.42
CA VAL A 573 -2.68 2.76 23.39
C VAL A 573 -1.55 3.69 22.97
N HIS A 574 -0.48 3.09 22.48
CA HIS A 574 0.75 3.79 22.14
C HIS A 574 1.12 3.54 20.69
N ASN A 575 1.71 4.54 20.04
CA ASN A 575 2.39 4.32 18.77
C ASN A 575 3.48 3.24 18.96
N PRO A 576 3.62 2.28 18.03
CA PRO A 576 4.72 1.31 18.05
C PRO A 576 6.08 2.03 17.87
N PRO A 577 7.21 1.39 18.25
CA PRO A 577 8.53 2.02 18.24
C PRO A 577 9.00 2.64 16.92
N ALA A 578 8.46 2.17 15.79
CA ALA A 578 8.78 2.69 14.45
C ALA A 578 8.08 4.03 14.12
N LEU A 579 7.14 4.47 14.97
CA LEU A 579 6.38 5.71 14.81
C LEU A 579 6.77 6.73 15.90
N PRO A 580 6.49 8.04 15.69
CA PRO A 580 6.73 9.04 16.72
C PRO A 580 6.05 8.66 18.04
N PRO A 581 6.70 8.82 19.21
CA PRO A 581 6.11 8.44 20.48
C PRO A 581 4.86 9.28 20.74
N ARG A 582 3.71 8.60 20.83
CA ARG A 582 2.40 9.20 21.12
C ARG A 582 1.59 8.25 21.98
N ARG A 583 0.78 8.84 22.86
CA ARG A 583 -0.18 8.17 23.74
C ARG A 583 -1.59 8.55 23.30
N TYR A 584 -2.50 7.59 23.27
CA TYR A 584 -3.89 7.83 22.92
C TYR A 584 -4.84 7.21 23.93
N ALA A 585 -5.93 7.91 24.24
CA ALA A 585 -7.07 7.32 24.92
C ALA A 585 -8.08 6.84 23.87
N VAL A 586 -8.48 5.58 23.97
CA VAL A 586 -9.52 4.97 23.13
C VAL A 586 -10.71 4.67 24.03
N ALA A 587 -11.90 5.13 23.64
CA ALA A 587 -13.13 4.87 24.40
C ALA A 587 -14.18 4.23 23.49
N TRP A 588 -14.92 3.24 24.01
CA TRP A 588 -16.00 2.59 23.26
C TRP A 588 -17.18 2.20 24.15
N THR A 589 -18.38 2.28 23.60
CA THR A 589 -19.61 1.88 24.31
C THR A 589 -19.70 0.36 24.45
N THR A 590 -20.05 -0.15 25.63
CA THR A 590 -20.43 -1.56 25.79
C THR A 590 -21.90 -1.73 25.45
N GLY A 591 -22.27 -2.82 24.78
CA GLY A 591 -23.62 -3.07 24.25
C GLY A 591 -24.71 -3.29 25.31
N ASP A 592 -24.48 -2.85 26.54
CA ASP A 592 -25.43 -2.98 27.64
C ASP A 592 -26.50 -1.91 27.49
N HIS A 593 -27.76 -2.36 27.57
CA HIS A 593 -28.94 -1.50 27.47
C HIS A 593 -28.83 -0.29 28.41
N PRO A 594 -29.32 0.89 27.99
CA PRO A 594 -29.37 2.04 28.87
C PRO A 594 -30.10 1.67 30.16
N THR A 595 -29.42 1.79 31.30
CA THR A 595 -30.07 1.69 32.60
C THR A 595 -30.87 2.97 32.79
N GLY A 596 -32.19 2.88 32.63
CA GLY A 596 -33.11 3.90 33.11
C GLY A 596 -33.39 3.63 34.58
N GLU A 597 -33.01 4.56 35.45
CA GLU A 597 -33.74 4.80 36.70
C GLU A 597 -34.68 6.00 36.49
#